data_AF-A0A098FZH8-F1
#
_entry.id   AF-A0A098FZH8-F1
#
_cell.length_a   1.000
_cell.length_b   1.000
_cell.length_c   1.000
_cell.angle_alpha   90.00
_cell.angle_beta   90.00
_cell.angle_gamma   90.00
#
_symmetry.space_group_name_H-M   'P 1'
#
loop_
_entity.id
_entity.type
_entity.pdbx_description
1 polymer ?
#
loop_
_entity_poly.entity_id
_entity_poly.type
_entity_poly.pdbx_seq_one_letter_code
_entity_poly.pdbx_strand_id
1 'polypeptide(L)'
;MFIFFPVIICTIIFHSAGIFMSVSFLFGLLTGFLVGMICQYGIKAWLNNRKHWEQEQKSKTIAWDKMLQERSHFMNQIKTDMADPEHKNIREFFVVEPHALLNSSIPRLRYDLTEETLAAVNKLKELGYLEQLKNNCLLYKMEEDFIGQLKLVD
;
A
#
# COMPACT_ATOMS: atom_id res chain seq x y z
N MET A 1 -12.13 -31.02 -15.75
CA MET A 1 -12.64 -31.88 -16.84
C MET A 1 -13.27 -31.00 -17.89
N PHE A 2 -12.51 -30.59 -18.91
CA PHE A 2 -12.95 -30.16 -20.24
C PHE A 2 -11.65 -30.02 -21.05
N ILE A 3 -11.18 -31.17 -21.53
CA ILE A 3 -10.11 -31.29 -22.51
C ILE A 3 -10.79 -31.66 -23.82
N PHE A 4 -10.25 -31.17 -24.94
CA PHE A 4 -10.58 -31.54 -26.33
C PHE A 4 -11.83 -30.91 -26.93
N PHE A 5 -11.71 -29.75 -27.56
CA PHE A 5 -12.47 -29.36 -28.76
C PHE A 5 -11.77 -28.11 -29.36
N PRO A 6 -10.70 -28.29 -30.16
CA PRO A 6 -10.90 -28.09 -31.60
C PRO A 6 -9.95 -28.93 -32.49
N VAL A 7 -9.60 -30.16 -32.11
CA VAL A 7 -8.71 -31.01 -32.94
C VAL A 7 -9.45 -31.69 -34.11
N ILE A 8 -10.79 -31.73 -34.09
CA ILE A 8 -11.56 -32.62 -34.98
C ILE A 8 -11.98 -31.98 -36.31
N ILE A 9 -11.89 -30.65 -36.48
CA ILE A 9 -12.41 -29.98 -37.68
C ILE A 9 -11.41 -29.92 -38.86
N CYS A 10 -10.12 -30.23 -38.65
CA CYS A 10 -9.12 -30.11 -39.72
C CYS A 10 -8.88 -31.38 -40.58
N THR A 11 -9.59 -32.49 -40.35
CA THR A 11 -9.26 -33.77 -40.99
C THR A 11 -9.83 -33.97 -42.41
N ILE A 12 -10.54 -33.01 -43.00
CA ILE A 12 -11.26 -33.21 -44.29
C ILE A 12 -10.55 -32.61 -45.53
N ILE A 13 -9.39 -31.97 -45.39
CA ILE A 13 -8.65 -31.42 -46.55
C ILE A 13 -7.22 -31.95 -46.57
N PHE A 14 -7.06 -33.27 -46.72
CA PHE A 14 -5.75 -33.93 -46.75
C PHE A 14 -5.66 -34.85 -47.98
N HIS A 15 -5.31 -34.31 -49.15
CA HIS A 15 -4.72 -35.15 -50.20
C HIS A 15 -3.68 -34.50 -51.13
N SER A 16 -3.26 -33.24 -50.92
CA SER A 16 -2.32 -32.60 -51.86
C SER A 16 -1.46 -31.46 -51.30
N ALA A 17 -1.11 -31.47 -49.99
CA ALA A 17 -0.33 -30.39 -49.36
C ALA A 17 0.67 -30.86 -48.26
N GLY A 18 1.27 -32.04 -48.43
CA GLY A 18 1.99 -32.77 -47.36
C GLY A 18 3.23 -32.10 -46.74
N ILE A 19 3.79 -31.03 -47.33
CA ILE A 19 5.02 -30.39 -46.83
C ILE A 19 4.72 -29.02 -46.16
N PHE A 20 3.69 -28.30 -46.61
CA PHE A 20 3.34 -26.98 -46.07
C PHE A 20 2.52 -27.06 -44.78
N MET A 21 1.77 -28.16 -44.60
CA MET A 21 0.83 -28.36 -43.48
C MET A 21 1.53 -28.74 -42.17
N SER A 22 2.68 -29.42 -42.24
CA SER A 22 3.47 -29.81 -41.07
C SER A 22 4.15 -28.62 -40.41
N VAL A 23 4.71 -27.70 -41.21
CA VAL A 23 5.43 -26.51 -40.72
C VAL A 23 4.49 -25.56 -39.96
N SER A 24 3.29 -25.31 -40.49
CA SER A 24 2.28 -24.47 -39.84
C SER A 24 1.76 -25.05 -38.53
N PHE A 25 1.61 -26.38 -38.45
CA PHE A 25 1.22 -27.07 -37.21
C PHE A 25 2.32 -26.99 -36.13
N LEU A 26 3.57 -27.27 -36.51
CA LEU A 26 4.74 -27.13 -35.63
C LEU A 26 4.92 -25.69 -35.13
N PHE A 27 4.73 -24.71 -36.01
CA PHE A 27 4.80 -23.30 -35.65
C PHE A 27 3.67 -22.89 -34.70
N GLY A 28 2.44 -23.35 -34.94
CA GLY A 28 1.30 -23.11 -34.05
C GLY A 28 1.51 -23.74 -32.66
N LEU A 29 2.10 -24.94 -32.60
CA LEU A 29 2.39 -25.61 -31.34
C LEU A 29 3.49 -24.89 -30.55
N LEU A 30 4.58 -24.48 -31.21
CA LEU A 30 5.67 -23.74 -30.59
C LEU A 30 5.21 -22.36 -30.10
N THR A 31 4.47 -21.62 -30.92
CA THR A 31 3.94 -20.30 -30.52
C THR A 31 2.93 -20.43 -29.39
N GLY A 32 2.02 -21.41 -29.44
CA GLY A 32 1.08 -21.69 -28.35
C GLY A 32 1.78 -22.06 -27.04
N PHE A 33 2.86 -22.84 -27.09
CA PHE A 33 3.67 -23.19 -25.92
C PHE A 33 4.36 -21.96 -25.32
N LEU A 34 5.00 -21.13 -26.15
CA LEU A 34 5.67 -19.90 -25.71
C LEU A 34 4.67 -18.90 -25.11
N VAL A 35 3.52 -18.70 -25.76
CA VAL A 35 2.45 -17.83 -25.24
C VAL A 35 1.91 -18.35 -23.92
N GLY A 36 1.71 -19.68 -23.79
CA GLY A 36 1.29 -20.30 -22.53
C GLY A 36 2.27 -20.04 -21.38
N MET A 37 3.57 -20.19 -21.64
CA MET A 37 4.62 -19.92 -20.64
C MET A 37 4.67 -18.45 -20.22
N ILE A 38 4.61 -17.51 -21.17
CA ILE A 38 4.62 -16.06 -20.90
C ILE A 38 3.37 -15.67 -20.09
N CYS A 39 2.20 -16.18 -20.48
CA CYS A 39 0.94 -15.88 -19.80
C CYS A 39 0.94 -16.40 -18.36
N GLN A 40 1.41 -17.63 -18.13
CA GLN A 40 1.53 -18.18 -16.77
C GLN A 40 2.52 -17.38 -15.90
N TYR A 41 3.64 -16.94 -16.47
CA TYR A 41 4.61 -16.12 -15.75
C TYR A 41 4.01 -14.76 -15.37
N GLY A 42 3.34 -14.08 -16.31
CA GLY A 42 2.66 -12.81 -16.06
C GLY A 42 1.57 -12.91 -14.98
N ILE A 43 0.74 -13.94 -15.03
CA ILE A 43 -0.31 -14.19 -14.01
C ILE A 43 0.32 -14.44 -12.63
N LYS A 44 1.39 -15.25 -12.57
CA LYS A 44 2.10 -15.52 -11.31
C LYS A 44 2.72 -14.25 -10.72
N ALA A 45 3.35 -13.43 -11.54
CA ALA A 45 3.94 -12.15 -11.11
C ALA A 45 2.85 -11.21 -10.55
N TRP A 46 1.73 -11.09 -11.25
CA TRP A 46 0.60 -10.27 -10.81
C TRP A 46 -0.01 -10.76 -9.49
N LEU A 47 -0.27 -12.06 -9.36
CA LEU A 47 -0.79 -12.66 -8.13
C LEU A 47 0.18 -12.50 -6.96
N ASN A 48 1.49 -12.64 -7.20
CA ASN A 48 2.50 -12.47 -6.16
C ASN A 48 2.56 -11.02 -5.68
N ASN A 49 2.52 -10.05 -6.60
CA ASN A 49 2.49 -8.64 -6.26
C ASN A 49 1.24 -8.28 -5.44
N ARG A 50 0.08 -8.82 -5.82
CA ARG A 50 -1.16 -8.65 -5.07
C ARG A 50 -1.05 -9.21 -3.64
N LYS A 51 -0.53 -10.43 -3.49
CA LYS A 51 -0.32 -11.05 -2.16
C LYS A 51 0.62 -10.22 -1.30
N HIS A 52 1.71 -9.71 -1.87
CA HIS A 52 2.65 -8.85 -1.17
C HIS A 52 1.96 -7.59 -0.65
N TRP A 53 1.17 -6.92 -1.51
CA TRP A 53 0.41 -5.74 -1.13
C TRP A 53 -0.62 -6.04 -0.02
N GLU A 54 -1.39 -7.13 -0.15
CA GLU A 54 -2.34 -7.56 0.88
C GLU A 54 -1.66 -7.86 2.22
N GLN A 55 -0.47 -8.48 2.19
CA GLN A 55 0.32 -8.77 3.38
C GLN A 55 0.89 -7.50 4.02
N GLU A 56 1.36 -6.55 3.22
CA GLU A 56 1.83 -5.26 3.69
C GLU A 56 0.71 -4.47 4.37
N GLN A 57 -0.47 -4.40 3.75
CA GLN A 57 -1.65 -3.75 4.34
C GLN A 57 -2.06 -4.41 5.66
N LYS A 58 -2.10 -5.75 5.70
CA LYS A 58 -2.40 -6.48 6.93
C LYS A 58 -1.38 -6.19 8.04
N SER A 59 -0.10 -6.11 7.69
CA SER A 59 0.96 -5.75 8.64
C SER A 59 0.78 -4.33 9.19
N LYS A 60 0.44 -3.37 8.32
CA LYS A 60 0.14 -1.99 8.72
C LYS A 60 -1.05 -1.91 9.66
N THR A 61 -2.14 -2.64 9.37
CA THR A 61 -3.32 -2.70 10.26
C THR A 61 -2.98 -3.27 11.63
N ILE A 62 -2.22 -4.37 11.70
CA ILE A 62 -1.80 -4.95 12.99
C ILE A 62 -0.92 -3.97 13.77
N ALA A 63 0.01 -3.29 13.09
CA ALA A 63 0.86 -2.28 13.71
C ALA A 63 0.06 -1.07 14.21
N TRP A 64 -0.99 -0.68 13.48
CA TRP A 64 -1.93 0.37 13.87
C TRP A 64 -2.70 0.00 15.13
N ASP A 65 -3.30 -1.19 15.18
CA ASP A 65 -4.04 -1.66 16.36
C ASP A 65 -3.13 -1.71 17.59
N LYS A 66 -1.89 -2.15 17.40
CA LYS A 66 -0.87 -2.15 18.45
C LYS A 66 -0.53 -0.73 18.93
N MET A 67 -0.43 0.24 18.02
CA MET A 67 -0.22 1.65 18.37
C MET A 67 -1.37 2.22 19.20
N LEU A 68 -2.61 1.91 18.85
CA LEU A 68 -3.79 2.33 19.60
C LEU A 68 -3.81 1.77 21.04
N GLN A 69 -3.30 0.55 21.23
CA GLN A 69 -3.22 -0.09 22.55
C GLN A 69 -2.03 0.43 23.38
N GLU A 70 -0.83 0.46 22.80
CA GLU A 70 0.41 0.74 23.55
C GLU A 70 0.66 2.23 23.75
N ARG A 71 0.15 3.09 22.86
CA ARG A 71 0.36 4.55 22.85
C ARG A 71 -0.96 5.31 22.87
N SER A 72 -1.91 4.78 23.65
CA SER A 72 -3.30 5.24 23.67
C SER A 72 -3.43 6.73 24.04
N HIS A 73 -2.58 7.26 24.92
CA HIS A 73 -2.66 8.66 25.32
C HIS A 73 -2.39 9.60 24.15
N PHE A 74 -1.24 9.46 23.47
CA PHE A 74 -0.93 10.27 22.29
C PHE A 74 -1.93 10.04 21.15
N MET A 75 -2.29 8.79 20.89
CA MET A 75 -3.23 8.45 19.80
C MET A 75 -4.63 9.02 20.04
N ASN A 76 -5.11 9.03 21.28
CA ASN A 76 -6.38 9.65 21.64
C ASN A 76 -6.30 11.17 21.54
N GLN A 77 -5.20 11.78 21.99
CA GLN A 77 -5.01 13.22 21.89
C GLN A 77 -5.07 13.69 20.44
N ILE A 78 -4.29 13.07 19.54
CA ILE A 78 -4.32 13.44 18.12
C ILE A 78 -5.66 13.13 17.46
N LYS A 79 -6.36 12.06 17.88
CA LYS A 79 -7.72 11.77 17.41
C LYS A 79 -8.69 12.88 17.82
N THR A 80 -8.66 13.30 19.09
CA THR A 80 -9.50 14.39 19.60
C THR A 80 -9.21 15.69 18.87
N ASP A 81 -7.94 16.04 18.70
CA ASP A 81 -7.54 17.27 17.99
C ASP A 81 -8.02 17.23 16.53
N MET A 82 -7.92 16.09 15.85
CA MET A 82 -8.37 15.95 14.46
C MET A 82 -9.90 15.86 14.29
N ALA A 83 -10.63 15.58 15.37
CA ALA A 83 -12.09 15.62 15.39
C ALA A 83 -12.64 17.05 15.52
N ASP A 84 -11.81 18.00 15.96
CA ASP A 84 -12.19 19.41 16.05
C ASP A 84 -12.39 20.01 14.64
N PRO A 85 -13.57 20.59 14.34
CA PRO A 85 -13.82 21.27 13.07
C PRO A 85 -12.81 22.38 12.74
N GLU A 86 -12.26 23.07 13.73
CA GLU A 86 -11.25 24.13 13.55
C GLU A 86 -9.92 23.56 13.04
N HIS A 87 -9.62 22.30 13.35
CA HIS A 87 -8.40 21.61 12.96
C HIS A 87 -8.51 20.81 11.65
N LYS A 88 -9.69 20.81 10.99
CA LYS A 88 -9.97 19.98 9.80
C LYS A 88 -8.93 20.11 8.67
N ASN A 89 -8.32 21.27 8.53
CA ASN A 89 -7.34 21.57 7.47
C ASN A 89 -5.88 21.53 7.95
N ILE A 90 -5.64 21.27 9.24
CA ILE A 90 -4.28 21.17 9.77
C ILE A 90 -3.69 19.83 9.36
N ARG A 91 -2.46 19.87 8.82
CA ARG A 91 -1.71 18.70 8.34
C ARG A 91 -0.34 18.58 8.99
N GLU A 92 0.04 19.57 9.76
CA GLU A 92 1.37 19.67 10.35
C GLU A 92 1.25 19.82 11.85
N PHE A 93 2.20 19.23 12.56
CA PHE A 93 2.30 19.38 13.99
C PHE A 93 3.75 19.41 14.46
N PHE A 94 3.93 20.06 15.61
CA PHE A 94 5.19 20.11 16.32
C PHE A 94 5.16 19.20 17.55
N VAL A 95 6.29 18.56 17.83
CA VAL A 95 6.59 18.01 19.16
C VAL A 95 7.62 18.92 19.82
N VAL A 96 7.27 19.59 20.91
CA VAL A 96 8.14 20.60 21.53
C VAL A 96 8.06 20.57 23.04
N GLU A 97 9.03 21.18 23.70
CA GLU A 97 8.97 21.36 25.14
C GLU A 97 7.67 22.08 25.57
N PRO A 98 7.08 21.73 26.72
CA PRO A 98 5.80 22.29 27.18
C PRO A 98 5.77 23.82 27.30
N HIS A 99 6.94 24.45 27.45
CA HIS A 99 7.07 25.91 27.59
C HIS A 99 7.68 26.61 26.36
N ALA A 100 7.90 25.88 25.26
CA ALA A 100 8.43 26.46 24.04
C ALA A 100 7.41 27.42 23.38
N LEU A 101 7.86 28.63 23.06
CA LEU A 101 7.10 29.58 22.27
C LEU A 101 7.39 29.36 20.78
N LEU A 102 6.36 28.94 20.03
CA LEU A 102 6.42 28.78 18.59
C LEU A 102 5.64 29.90 17.92
N ASN A 103 6.34 30.85 17.30
CA ASN A 103 5.71 31.84 16.44
C ASN A 103 5.61 31.26 15.02
N SER A 104 4.41 30.88 14.62
CA SER A 104 4.12 30.33 13.30
C SER A 104 2.96 31.08 12.67
N SER A 105 3.13 31.51 11.42
CA SER A 105 2.03 32.07 10.61
C SER A 105 1.08 31.01 10.06
N ILE A 106 1.50 29.74 10.07
CA ILE A 106 0.73 28.59 9.59
C ILE A 106 0.14 27.86 10.80
N PRO A 107 -1.16 27.51 10.78
CA PRO A 107 -1.79 26.75 11.86
C PRO A 107 -1.21 25.34 11.93
N ARG A 108 -0.80 24.93 13.12
CA ARG A 108 -0.15 23.63 13.40
C ARG A 108 -0.59 23.13 14.76
N LEU A 109 -0.77 21.81 14.87
CA LEU A 109 -0.99 21.19 16.18
C LEU A 109 0.32 21.18 16.99
N ARG A 110 0.19 21.09 18.30
CA ARG A 110 1.32 21.10 19.22
C ARG A 110 1.16 19.99 20.24
N TYR A 111 2.18 19.16 20.34
CA TYR A 111 2.27 18.11 21.33
C TYR A 111 3.52 18.29 22.19
N ASP A 112 3.40 17.89 23.46
CA ASP A 112 4.51 17.97 24.40
C ASP A 112 5.57 16.91 24.08
N LEU A 113 6.83 17.34 24.17
CA LEU A 113 7.99 16.48 24.05
C LEU A 113 8.11 15.63 25.31
N THR A 114 7.57 14.41 25.21
CA THR A 114 7.74 13.35 26.20
C THR A 114 8.36 12.13 25.52
N GLU A 115 8.93 11.21 26.30
CA GLU A 115 9.43 9.94 25.76
C GLU A 115 8.32 9.14 25.06
N GLU A 116 7.09 9.21 25.58
CA GLU A 116 5.92 8.56 25.00
C GLU A 116 5.57 9.17 23.64
N THR A 117 5.43 10.50 23.57
CA THR A 117 5.11 11.22 22.32
C THR A 117 6.17 10.91 21.25
N LEU A 118 7.45 10.97 21.64
CA LEU A 118 8.55 10.75 20.71
C LEU A 118 8.58 9.30 20.20
N ALA A 119 8.35 8.32 21.08
CA ALA A 119 8.26 6.92 20.68
C ALA A 119 7.08 6.67 19.73
N ALA A 120 5.91 7.26 20.02
CA ALA A 120 4.73 7.14 19.17
C ALA A 120 4.97 7.76 17.78
N VAL A 121 5.50 8.98 17.73
CA VAL A 121 5.78 9.69 16.48
C VAL A 121 6.84 8.99 15.64
N ASN A 122 7.91 8.48 16.27
CA ASN A 122 8.92 7.68 15.55
C ASN A 122 8.29 6.43 14.95
N LYS A 123 7.40 5.76 15.68
CA LYS A 123 6.74 4.57 15.15
C LYS A 123 5.80 4.89 14.00
N LEU A 124 5.02 5.96 14.10
CA LEU A 124 4.15 6.43 13.00
C LEU A 124 4.97 6.84 11.77
N LYS A 125 6.16 7.44 11.97
CA LYS A 125 7.10 7.74 10.89
C LYS A 125 7.62 6.48 10.20
N GLU A 126 8.01 5.45 10.96
CA GLU A 126 8.42 4.15 10.40
C GLU A 126 7.31 3.47 9.59
N LEU A 127 6.05 3.65 10.00
CA LEU A 127 4.88 3.10 9.31
C LEU A 127 4.49 3.90 8.05
N GLY A 128 5.14 5.05 7.82
CA GLY A 128 4.85 5.95 6.70
C GLY A 128 3.61 6.80 6.90
N TYR A 129 3.13 6.96 8.15
CA TYR A 129 2.01 7.84 8.46
C TYR A 129 2.42 9.30 8.66
N LEU A 130 3.69 9.53 8.95
CA LEU A 130 4.26 10.85 9.18
C LEU A 130 5.51 11.08 8.33
N GLU A 131 5.63 12.28 7.78
CA GLU A 131 6.82 12.77 7.12
C GLU A 131 7.49 13.84 8.01
N GLN A 132 8.78 13.72 8.28
CA GLN A 132 9.52 14.75 8.98
C GLN A 132 10.01 15.81 7.98
N LEU A 133 9.51 17.04 8.07
CA LEU A 133 9.75 18.07 7.06
C LEU A 133 11.16 18.68 7.13
N LYS A 134 11.77 18.72 8.33
CA LYS A 134 13.12 19.26 8.54
C LYS A 134 13.86 18.46 9.61
N ASN A 135 15.12 18.13 9.35
CA ASN A 135 15.92 17.29 10.25
C ASN A 135 16.24 17.95 11.60
N ASN A 136 16.25 19.28 11.66
CA ASN A 136 16.63 20.02 12.88
C ASN A 136 15.43 20.44 13.74
N CYS A 137 14.21 20.08 13.35
CA CYS A 137 13.04 20.28 14.20
C CYS A 137 12.13 19.06 14.20
N LEU A 138 11.40 18.92 15.30
CA LEU A 138 10.40 17.89 15.47
C LEU A 138 9.08 18.36 14.83
N LEU A 139 9.15 18.74 13.55
CA LEU A 139 8.04 19.14 12.71
C LEU A 139 7.67 17.98 11.79
N TYR A 140 6.42 17.55 11.91
CA TYR A 140 5.89 16.42 11.18
C TYR A 140 4.69 16.84 10.35
N LYS A 141 4.58 16.26 9.18
CA LYS A 141 3.41 16.32 8.30
C LYS A 141 2.70 14.97 8.36
N MET A 142 1.39 15.02 8.50
CA MET A 142 0.50 13.87 8.46
C MET A 142 0.20 13.48 7.02
N GLU A 143 0.38 12.22 6.69
CA GLU A 143 -0.04 11.66 5.41
C GLU A 143 -1.57 11.49 5.36
N GLU A 144 -2.16 11.58 4.17
CA GLU A 144 -3.63 11.49 4.01
C GLU A 144 -4.16 10.12 4.46
N ASP A 145 -3.38 9.04 4.27
CA ASP A 145 -3.70 7.71 4.76
C ASP A 145 -3.83 7.69 6.30
N PHE A 146 -2.97 8.42 7.01
CA PHE A 146 -3.04 8.53 8.48
C PHE A 146 -4.32 9.23 8.92
N ILE A 147 -4.65 10.34 8.25
CA ILE A 147 -5.85 11.13 8.55
C ILE A 147 -7.11 10.32 8.25
N GLY A 148 -7.10 9.52 7.19
CA GLY A 148 -8.15 8.55 6.89
C GLY A 148 -8.33 7.55 8.03
N GLN A 149 -7.25 6.94 8.51
CA GLN A 149 -7.29 5.98 9.61
C GLN A 149 -7.83 6.58 10.91
N LEU A 150 -7.41 7.81 11.26
CA LEU A 150 -7.90 8.49 12.47
C LEU A 150 -9.43 8.72 12.46
N LYS A 151 -10.05 8.84 11.28
CA LYS A 151 -11.50 9.04 11.13
C LYS A 151 -12.30 7.74 11.11
N LEU A 152 -11.67 6.60 10.83
CA LEU A 152 -12.34 5.30 10.73
C LEU A 152 -12.52 4.61 12.08
N VAL A 153 -11.70 4.98 13.05
CA VAL A 153 -11.78 4.48 14.42
C VAL A 153 -12.77 5.38 15.16
N ASP A 154 -14.05 5.01 15.23
CA ASP A 154 -15.03 5.62 16.14
C ASP A 154 -15.00 4.92 17.50
#